data_AF-A0A8S4RMY3-F1
#
_entry.id   AF-A0A8S4RMY3-F1
#
_cell.length_a   1.000
_cell.length_b   1.000
_cell.length_c   1.000
_cell.angle_alpha   90.00
_cell.angle_beta   90.00
_cell.angle_gamma   90.00
#
_symmetry.space_group_name_H-M   'P 1'
#
loop_
_entity.id
_entity.type
_entity.pdbx_description
1 polymer ?
#
loop_
_entity_poly.entity_id
_entity_poly.type
_entity_poly.pdbx_seq_one_letter_code
_entity_poly.pdbx_strand_id
1 'polypeptide(L)'
;AADIDMRNELYKHIVLSGGSTMYPGLPSRLEREIKQLYLERVLRNDSEKLAKFKIRIEDPPRRKDMVFIGGAVLAEVCKNRDNFWLTRAEYQEQVRAFCILMAVAMTSFFF
;
A
#
# COMPACT_ATOMS: atom_id res chain seq x y z
N ALA A 1 -5.77 13.02 -7.78
CA ALA A 1 -5.48 13.51 -6.41
C ALA A 1 -6.39 12.75 -5.45
N ALA A 2 -5.86 12.20 -4.34
CA ALA A 2 -6.70 11.51 -3.36
C ALA A 2 -7.66 12.50 -2.69
N ASP A 3 -8.86 12.01 -2.39
CA ASP A 3 -9.96 12.77 -1.80
C ASP A 3 -9.55 13.38 -0.44
N ILE A 4 -10.09 14.55 -0.09
CA ILE A 4 -9.62 15.33 1.07
C ILE A 4 -9.71 14.53 2.37
N ASP A 5 -10.73 13.68 2.48
CA ASP A 5 -11.02 12.91 3.69
C ASP A 5 -10.10 11.69 3.85
N MET A 6 -9.73 11.04 2.75
CA MET A 6 -8.85 9.85 2.77
C MET A 6 -7.40 10.19 3.14
N ARG A 7 -6.97 11.43 2.97
CA ARG A 7 -5.58 11.84 3.28
C ARG A 7 -5.21 11.52 4.72
N ASN A 8 -6.09 11.83 5.68
CA ASN A 8 -5.83 11.60 7.09
C ASN A 8 -5.73 10.11 7.44
N GLU A 9 -6.39 9.23 6.70
CA GLU A 9 -6.31 7.79 6.89
C GLU A 9 -5.03 7.22 6.26
N LEU A 10 -4.68 7.67 5.05
CA LEU A 10 -3.45 7.28 4.36
C LEU A 10 -2.20 7.60 5.18
N TYR A 11 -2.17 8.75 5.85
CA TYR A 11 -1.02 9.11 6.70
C TYR A 11 -0.94 8.32 8.03
N LYS A 12 -2.04 7.71 8.47
CA LYS A 12 -2.05 6.84 9.66
C LYS A 12 -1.52 5.44 9.35
N HIS A 13 -1.59 5.01 8.09
CA HIS A 13 -1.27 3.64 7.67
C HIS A 13 -0.24 3.64 6.56
N ILE A 14 1.01 3.96 6.89
CA ILE A 14 2.11 3.88 5.92
C ILE A 14 2.82 2.54 6.10
N VAL A 15 2.60 1.65 5.13
CA VAL A 15 3.25 0.34 5.09
C VAL A 15 4.50 0.43 4.22
N LEU A 16 5.62 -0.03 4.74
CA LEU A 16 6.87 -0.14 3.98
C LEU A 16 7.00 -1.56 3.43
N SER A 17 7.29 -1.68 2.14
CA SER A 17 7.46 -2.97 1.44
C SER A 17 8.69 -2.96 0.54
N GLY A 18 9.38 -4.11 0.45
CA GLY A 18 10.49 -4.31 -0.49
C GLY A 18 11.88 -4.10 0.13
N GLY A 19 12.90 -4.69 -0.51
CA GLY A 19 14.27 -4.77 0.04
C GLY A 19 14.96 -3.43 0.27
N SER A 20 14.66 -2.41 -0.55
CA SER A 20 15.22 -1.06 -0.39
C SER A 20 14.68 -0.31 0.83
N THR A 21 13.63 -0.80 1.48
CA THR A 21 13.11 -0.21 2.72
C THR A 21 13.77 -0.75 3.99
N MET A 22 14.70 -1.71 3.86
CA MET A 22 15.38 -2.34 5.00
C MET A 22 16.58 -1.53 5.54
N TYR A 23 16.82 -0.32 5.04
CA TYR A 23 17.90 0.52 5.58
C TYR A 23 17.61 0.90 7.04
N PRO A 24 18.59 0.75 7.95
CA PRO A 24 18.42 1.09 9.36
C PRO A 24 18.12 2.58 9.51
N GLY A 25 17.09 2.91 10.29
CA GLY A 25 16.69 4.30 10.56
C GLY A 25 15.90 4.99 9.43
N LEU A 26 15.66 4.32 8.30
CA LEU A 26 14.75 4.81 7.26
C LEU A 26 13.34 5.14 7.76
N PRO A 27 12.66 4.28 8.56
CA PRO A 27 11.30 4.60 9.04
C PRO A 27 11.28 5.88 9.89
N SER A 28 12.24 6.04 10.81
CA SER A 28 12.33 7.24 11.65
C SER A 28 12.63 8.51 10.83
N ARG A 29 13.47 8.40 9.79
CA ARG A 29 13.75 9.51 8.87
C ARG A 29 12.50 9.91 8.10
N LEU A 30 11.77 8.93 7.55
CA LEU A 30 10.53 9.15 6.81
C LEU A 30 9.47 9.82 7.69
N GLU A 31 9.31 9.37 8.93
CA GLU A 31 8.37 9.96 9.89
C GLU A 31 8.65 11.45 10.11
N ARG A 32 9.93 11.81 10.30
CA ARG A 32 10.36 13.19 10.51
C ARG A 32 10.09 14.07 9.28
N GLU A 33 10.47 13.59 8.10
CA GLU A 33 10.29 14.34 6.84
C GLU A 33 8.80 14.57 6.54
N ILE A 34 7.94 13.58 6.76
CA ILE A 34 6.49 13.72 6.57
C ILE A 34 5.89 14.74 7.54
N LYS A 35 6.28 14.70 8.83
CA LYS A 35 5.82 15.70 9.81
C LYS A 35 6.22 17.12 9.40
N GLN A 36 7.45 17.29 8.93
CA GLN A 36 7.95 18.60 8.49
C GLN A 36 7.20 19.12 7.26
N LEU A 37 6.99 18.27 6.25
CA LEU A 37 6.26 18.64 5.04
C LEU A 37 4.78 18.94 5.31
N TYR A 38 4.15 18.21 6.25
CA TYR A 38 2.76 18.44 6.63
C TYR A 38 2.60 19.80 7.35
N LEU A 39 3.53 20.15 8.24
CA LEU A 39 3.59 21.46 8.88
C LEU A 39 3.69 22.61 7.87
N GLU A 40 4.63 22.49 6.92
CA GLU A 40 4.95 23.53 5.96
C GLU A 40 3.82 23.73 4.94
N ARG A 41 3.31 22.64 4.35
CA ARG A 41 2.37 22.72 3.21
C ARG A 41 0.91 22.78 3.61
N VAL A 42 0.51 22.11 4.69
CA VAL A 42 -0.90 21.96 5.08
C VAL A 42 -1.26 22.88 6.24
N LEU A 43 -0.40 22.95 7.26
CA LEU A 43 -0.72 23.63 8.52
C LEU A 43 -0.23 25.08 8.60
N ARG A 44 0.61 25.56 7.66
CA ARG A 44 1.16 26.94 7.66
C ARG A 44 1.71 27.36 9.04
N ASN A 45 2.41 26.44 9.72
CA ASN A 45 2.96 26.58 11.08
C ASN A 45 1.98 26.52 12.27
N ASP A 46 0.74 26.03 12.10
CA ASP A 46 -0.14 25.67 13.23
C ASP A 46 0.39 24.42 13.98
N SER A 47 1.03 24.62 15.13
CA SER A 47 1.62 23.55 15.95
C SER A 47 0.58 22.68 16.68
N GLU A 48 -0.61 23.21 16.99
CA GLU A 48 -1.64 22.49 17.76
C GLU A 48 -2.31 21.36 16.98
N LYS A 49 -2.45 21.52 15.65
CA LYS A 49 -3.04 20.50 14.78
C LYS A 49 -2.05 19.38 14.45
N LEU A 50 -0.73 19.65 14.51
CA LEU A 50 0.30 18.64 14.33
C LEU A 50 0.24 17.57 15.43
N ALA A 51 -0.02 17.97 16.67
CA ALA A 51 -0.10 17.04 17.81
C ALA A 51 -1.26 16.03 17.68
N LYS A 52 -2.33 16.39 16.95
CA LYS A 52 -3.46 15.49 16.65
C LYS A 52 -3.16 14.52 15.50
N PHE A 53 -2.09 14.76 14.74
CA PHE A 53 -1.74 13.96 13.58
C PHE A 53 -0.81 12.80 13.97
N LYS A 54 -1.42 11.63 14.16
CA LYS A 54 -0.71 10.41 14.53
C LYS A 54 -0.29 9.64 13.27
N ILE A 55 0.96 9.82 12.85
CA ILE A 55 1.57 8.99 11.80
C ILE A 55 1.94 7.64 12.41
N ARG A 56 1.61 6.54 11.73
CA ARG A 56 2.15 5.22 12.06
C ARG A 56 2.82 4.65 10.82
N ILE A 57 4.09 4.31 10.99
CA ILE A 57 4.85 3.59 9.97
C ILE A 57 4.96 2.16 10.45
N GLU A 58 4.40 1.24 9.69
CA GLU A 58 4.43 -0.17 10.04
C GLU A 58 5.74 -0.80 9.58
N ASP A 59 6.45 -1.40 10.53
CA ASP A 59 7.72 -2.12 10.31
C ASP A 59 7.59 -3.60 10.61
N PRO A 60 7.01 -4.38 9.68
CA PRO A 60 7.01 -5.81 9.83
C PRO A 60 8.41 -6.37 9.54
N PRO A 61 8.96 -7.27 10.38
CA PRO A 61 10.28 -7.85 10.16
C PRO A 61 10.40 -8.66 8.85
N ARG A 62 9.28 -9.03 8.21
CA ARG A 62 9.21 -9.75 6.93
C ARG A 62 8.94 -8.84 5.73
N ARG A 63 9.49 -7.61 5.73
CA ARG A 63 9.34 -6.62 4.65
C ARG A 63 9.80 -7.06 3.26
N LYS A 64 10.80 -7.95 3.18
CA LYS A 64 11.39 -8.40 1.91
C LYS A 64 10.39 -9.19 1.06
N ASP A 65 9.60 -10.04 1.70
CA ASP A 65 8.70 -10.97 1.04
C ASP A 65 7.23 -10.59 1.27
N MET A 66 6.96 -9.38 1.77
CA MET A 66 5.62 -8.93 2.16
C MET A 66 4.61 -9.01 1.00
N VAL A 67 5.05 -8.64 -0.20
CA VAL A 67 4.25 -8.75 -1.43
C VAL A 67 3.95 -10.21 -1.76
N PHE A 68 4.91 -11.11 -1.54
CA PHE A 68 4.76 -12.53 -1.83
C PHE A 68 3.87 -13.24 -0.80
N ILE A 69 4.03 -12.92 0.49
CA ILE A 69 3.15 -13.41 1.57
C ILE A 69 1.72 -12.94 1.31
N GLY A 70 1.54 -11.69 0.90
CA GLY A 70 0.27 -11.14 0.48
C GLY A 70 -0.39 -11.92 -0.66
N GLY A 71 0.38 -12.18 -1.72
CA GLY A 71 -0.06 -12.99 -2.84
C GLY A 71 -0.40 -14.43 -2.45
N ALA A 72 0.36 -15.05 -1.55
CA ALA A 72 0.12 -16.40 -1.07
C ALA A 72 -1.19 -16.50 -0.26
N VAL A 73 -1.43 -15.57 0.67
CA VAL A 73 -2.69 -15.51 1.44
C VAL A 73 -3.87 -15.24 0.52
N LEU A 74 -3.73 -14.32 -0.44
CA LEU A 74 -4.78 -14.03 -1.41
C LEU A 74 -5.08 -15.25 -2.30
N ALA A 75 -4.05 -15.98 -2.76
CA ALA A 75 -4.21 -17.20 -3.52
C ALA A 75 -4.90 -18.30 -2.73
N GLU A 76 -4.60 -18.43 -1.43
CA GLU A 76 -5.27 -19.39 -0.54
C GLU A 76 -6.76 -19.06 -0.35
N VAL A 77 -7.09 -17.79 -0.11
CA VAL A 77 -8.50 -17.35 0.04
C VAL A 77 -9.28 -17.47 -1.27
N CYS A 78 -8.65 -17.16 -2.40
CA CYS A 78 -9.29 -17.24 -3.72
C CYS A 78 -9.28 -18.66 -4.32
N LYS A 79 -8.62 -19.65 -3.69
CA LYS A 79 -8.46 -21.01 -4.24
C LYS A 79 -9.78 -21.66 -4.64
N ASN A 80 -10.85 -21.40 -3.90
CA ASN A 80 -12.17 -21.99 -4.12
C ASN A 80 -13.13 -21.06 -4.91
N ARG A 81 -12.62 -19.96 -5.48
CA ARG A 81 -13.41 -19.02 -6.29
C ARG A 81 -13.03 -19.16 -7.76
N ASP A 82 -13.74 -20.02 -8.47
CA ASP A 82 -13.46 -20.31 -9.89
C ASP A 82 -13.57 -19.05 -10.78
N ASN A 83 -14.46 -18.11 -10.43
CA ASN A 83 -14.62 -16.83 -11.14
C ASN A 83 -13.42 -15.86 -10.98
N PHE A 84 -12.47 -16.17 -10.09
CA PHE A 84 -11.27 -15.36 -9.87
C PHE A 84 -10.08 -15.86 -10.70
N TRP A 85 -10.11 -17.10 -11.21
CA TRP A 85 -9.00 -17.68 -11.96
C TRP A 85 -9.33 -17.72 -13.45
N LEU A 86 -8.42 -17.22 -14.28
CA LEU A 86 -8.52 -17.42 -15.72
C LEU A 86 -8.00 -18.79 -16.10
N THR A 87 -8.81 -19.54 -16.82
CA THR A 87 -8.37 -20.78 -17.46
C THR A 87 -7.56 -20.48 -18.72
N ARG A 88 -6.76 -21.46 -19.15
CA ARG A 88 -5.97 -21.35 -20.38
C ARG A 88 -6.85 -21.12 -21.63
N ALA A 89 -8.05 -21.69 -21.66
CA ALA A 89 -8.99 -21.53 -22.76
C ALA A 89 -9.52 -20.09 -22.84
N GLU A 90 -9.96 -19.53 -21.71
CA GLU A 90 -10.43 -18.13 -21.63
C GLU A 90 -9.32 -17.13 -21.99
N TYR A 91 -8.07 -17.41 -21.61
CA TYR A 91 -6.93 -16.57 -21.98
C TYR A 91 -6.64 -16.58 -23.49
N GLN A 92 -6.87 -17.71 -24.17
CA GLN A 92 -6.69 -17.81 -25.62
C GLN A 92 -7.80 -17.09 -26.39
N GLU A 93 -9.01 -17.04 -25.83
CA GLU A 93 -10.17 -16.36 -26.42
C GLU A 93 -10.20 -14.85 -26.12
N GLN A 94 -9.75 -14.43 -24.94
CA GLN A 94 -9.71 -13.02 -24.53
C GLN A 94 -8.30 -12.45 -24.58
N VAL A 95 -8.00 -11.74 -25.67
CA VAL A 95 -6.68 -11.14 -25.89
C VAL A 95 -6.40 -10.02 -24.88
N ARG A 96 -5.45 -10.27 -23.95
CA ARG A 96 -4.71 -9.33 -23.08
C ARG A 96 -5.49 -8.43 -22.10
N ALA A 97 -6.71 -7.98 -22.42
CA ALA A 97 -7.44 -7.00 -21.61
C ALA A 97 -7.83 -7.52 -20.23
N PHE A 98 -8.22 -8.80 -20.12
CA PHE A 98 -8.67 -9.39 -18.86
C PHE A 98 -7.50 -9.64 -17.89
N CYS A 99 -6.33 -10.04 -18.42
CA CYS A 99 -5.13 -10.26 -17.62
C CYS A 99 -4.60 -8.95 -17.00
N ILE A 100 -4.70 -7.84 -17.73
CA ILE A 100 -4.35 -6.51 -17.21
C ILE A 100 -5.33 -6.10 -16.10
N LEU A 101 -6.63 -6.36 -16.27
CA LEU A 101 -7.65 -5.98 -15.28
C LEU A 101 -7.46 -6.70 -13.94
N MET A 102 -7.13 -8.00 -13.97
CA MET A 102 -6.82 -8.77 -12.75
C MET A 102 -5.54 -8.30 -12.07
N ALA A 103 -4.49 -8.01 -12.85
CA ALA A 103 -3.25 -7.46 -12.30
C ALA A 103 -3.49 -6.12 -11.60
N VAL A 104 -4.32 -5.24 -12.19
CA VAL A 104 -4.69 -3.96 -11.59
C VAL A 104 -5.54 -4.14 -10.33
N ALA A 105 -6.53 -5.05 -10.35
CA ALA A 105 -7.37 -5.32 -9.17
C ALA A 105 -6.56 -5.86 -7.98
N MET A 106 -5.55 -6.70 -8.22
CA MET A 106 -4.64 -7.18 -7.17
C MET A 106 -3.76 -6.06 -6.61
N THR A 107 -3.35 -5.08 -7.42
CA THR A 107 -2.58 -3.93 -6.94
C THR A 107 -3.43 -2.95 -6.11
N SER A 108 -4.72 -2.79 -6.41
CA SER A 108 -5.62 -1.88 -5.68
C SER A 108 -6.11 -2.46 -4.35
N PHE A 109 -6.03 -3.78 -4.13
CA PHE A 109 -6.39 -4.40 -2.86
C PHE A 109 -5.23 -4.42 -1.86
N PHE A 110 -4.03 -4.06 -2.30
CA PHE A 110 -2.79 -4.11 -1.52
C PHE A 110 -2.24 -2.71 -1.16
N PHE A 111 -2.93 -1.63 -1.56
CA PHE A 111 -2.56 -0.23 -1.31
C PHE A 111 -3.70 0.53 -0.63
#